data_AF-A0A927CQ72-F1
#
_entry.id   AF-A0A927CQ72-F1
#
_cell.length_a   1.000
_cell.length_b   1.000
_cell.length_c   1.000
_cell.angle_alpha   90.00
_cell.angle_beta   90.00
_cell.angle_gamma   90.00
#
_symmetry.space_group_name_H-M   'P 1'
#
loop_
_entity.id
_entity.type
_entity.pdbx_description
1 polymer ?
#
loop_
_entity_poly.entity_id
_entity_poly.type
_entity_poly.pdbx_seq_one_letter_code
_entity_poly.pdbx_strand_id
1 'polypeptide(L)'
;MVEENKLFLVLSLHRAGSSATAGVLHHLGIHMGDDLLEPSTFNPKGYFENKKFVDINDHILALLGGAWNSPVSREKVAKLHYPEVTIRSFLST
;
A
#
# COMPACT_ATOMS: atom_id res chain seq x y z
N MET A 1 21.90 -12.54 17.53
CA MET A 1 20.46 -12.30 17.72
C MET A 1 19.91 -11.99 16.34
N VAL A 2 18.99 -12.77 15.82
CA VAL A 2 18.29 -12.40 14.58
C VAL A 2 17.30 -11.32 14.97
N GLU A 3 17.44 -10.13 14.38
CA GLU A 3 16.52 -9.03 14.61
C GLU A 3 15.20 -9.35 13.88
N GLU A 4 14.10 -9.46 14.62
CA GLU A 4 12.77 -9.69 14.04
C GLU A 4 12.18 -8.36 13.57
N ASN A 5 12.14 -8.16 12.26
CA ASN A 5 11.43 -7.02 11.66
C ASN A 5 9.92 -7.25 11.72
N LYS A 6 9.19 -6.29 12.31
CA LYS A 6 7.72 -6.31 12.37
C LYS A 6 7.13 -5.59 11.15
N LEU A 7 6.28 -6.29 10.40
CA LEU A 7 5.52 -5.69 9.31
C LEU A 7 4.26 -5.00 9.85
N PHE A 8 4.10 -3.72 9.50
CA PHE A 8 2.87 -2.97 9.72
C PHE A 8 2.15 -2.74 8.40
N LEU A 9 0.91 -3.23 8.28
CA LEU A 9 0.09 -3.08 7.08
C LEU A 9 -1.17 -2.27 7.42
N VAL A 10 -1.32 -1.11 6.78
CA VAL A 10 -2.51 -0.27 6.88
C VAL A 10 -3.39 -0.51 5.66
N LEU A 11 -4.60 -1.04 5.87
CA LEU A 11 -5.59 -1.29 4.81
C LEU A 11 -6.83 -0.45 5.08
N SER A 12 -7.31 0.26 4.07
CA SER A 12 -8.56 0.99 4.15
C SER A 12 -9.16 1.22 2.77
N LEU A 13 -10.45 1.57 2.72
CA LEU A 13 -11.09 2.07 1.50
C LEU A 13 -10.68 3.54 1.26
N HIS A 14 -10.79 4.01 0.03
CA HIS A 14 -10.55 5.42 -0.29
C HIS A 14 -11.38 6.33 0.64
N ARG A 15 -10.70 7.30 1.26
CA ARG A 15 -11.25 8.27 2.23
C ARG A 15 -11.69 7.68 3.57
N ALA A 16 -11.25 6.47 3.93
CA ALA A 16 -11.47 5.89 5.27
C ALA A 16 -10.34 6.20 6.28
N GLY A 17 -9.46 7.16 5.97
CA GLY A 17 -8.43 7.64 6.90
C GLY A 17 -7.11 6.88 6.90
N SER A 18 -6.77 6.12 5.84
CA SER A 18 -5.44 5.46 5.72
C SER A 18 -4.30 6.42 6.00
N SER A 19 -4.30 7.60 5.40
CA SER A 19 -3.21 8.56 5.53
C SER A 19 -3.08 9.14 6.96
N ALA A 20 -4.19 9.27 7.69
CA ALA A 20 -4.14 9.69 9.09
C ALA A 20 -3.53 8.60 9.97
N THR A 21 -3.95 7.35 9.79
CA THR A 21 -3.38 6.19 10.49
C THR A 21 -1.90 6.01 10.15
N ALA A 22 -1.54 6.05 8.88
CA ALA A 22 -0.18 5.94 8.39
C ALA A 22 0.71 7.08 8.92
N GLY A 23 0.21 8.32 8.93
CA GLY A 23 0.91 9.46 9.51
C GLY A 23 1.16 9.33 11.02
N VAL A 24 0.20 8.81 11.79
CA VAL A 24 0.42 8.53 13.22
C VAL A 24 1.54 7.50 13.41
N LEU A 25 1.51 6.39 12.67
CA LEU A 25 2.57 5.36 12.75
C LEU A 25 3.94 5.94 12.38
N HIS A 26 4.00 6.74 11.31
CA HIS A 26 5.22 7.44 10.91
C HIS A 26 5.77 8.34 12.03
N HIS A 27 4.92 9.17 12.64
CA HIS A 27 5.32 10.06 13.74
C HIS A 27 5.72 9.31 15.02
N LEU A 28 5.26 8.08 15.22
CA LEU A 28 5.70 7.19 16.29
C LEU A 28 7.02 6.46 15.98
N GLY A 29 7.64 6.73 14.84
CA GLY A 29 8.95 6.19 14.46
C GLY A 29 8.90 4.89 13.65
N ILE A 30 7.73 4.48 13.16
CA ILE A 30 7.64 3.33 12.25
C ILE A 30 8.12 3.77 10.86
N HIS A 31 9.05 2.99 10.29
CA HIS A 31 9.50 3.19 8.91
C HIS A 31 8.38 2.81 7.95
N MET A 32 7.96 3.77 7.13
CA MET A 32 6.85 3.61 6.18
C MET A 32 7.35 3.34 4.74
N GLY A 33 8.65 3.09 4.58
CA GLY A 33 9.33 3.01 3.29
C GLY A 33 10.14 4.26 2.93
N ASP A 34 11.01 4.09 1.94
CA ASP A 34 11.92 5.15 1.46
C ASP A 34 11.32 5.99 0.32
N ASP A 35 10.24 5.52 -0.29
CA ASP A 35 9.55 6.15 -1.42
C ASP A 35 8.06 6.27 -1.07
N LEU A 36 7.67 7.45 -0.60
CA LEU A 36 6.31 7.74 -0.13
C LEU A 36 5.53 8.50 -1.20
N LEU A 37 4.22 8.29 -1.23
CA LEU A 37 3.34 9.10 -2.07
C LEU A 37 3.43 10.58 -1.69
N GLU A 38 3.70 11.40 -2.71
CA GLU A 38 3.83 12.84 -2.57
C GLU A 38 2.54 13.50 -2.05
N PRO A 39 2.65 14.53 -1.20
CA PRO A 39 1.51 15.34 -0.80
C PRO A 39 0.80 15.96 -2.00
N SER A 40 -0.49 16.24 -1.85
CA SER A 40 -1.29 16.93 -2.86
C SER A 40 -2.18 18.00 -2.22
N THR A 41 -2.90 18.77 -3.03
CA THR A 41 -3.93 19.71 -2.54
C THR A 41 -5.02 19.01 -1.72
N PHE A 42 -5.26 17.72 -1.94
CA PHE A 42 -6.25 16.93 -1.21
C PHE A 42 -5.70 16.36 0.10
N ASN A 43 -4.38 16.26 0.24
CA ASN A 43 -3.72 15.85 1.47
C ASN A 43 -2.36 16.56 1.63
N PRO A 44 -2.36 17.84 2.06
CA PRO A 44 -1.14 18.65 2.12
C PRO A 44 -0.12 18.16 3.15
N LYS A 45 -0.55 17.36 4.13
CA LYS A 45 0.33 16.78 5.15
C LYS A 45 1.07 15.52 4.67
N GLY A 46 0.73 15.02 3.49
CA GLY A 46 1.26 13.77 2.95
C GLY A 46 0.36 12.58 3.21
N TYR A 47 0.51 11.56 2.35
CA TYR A 47 -0.25 10.32 2.43
C TYR A 47 0.39 9.28 3.36
N PHE A 48 1.71 9.34 3.53
CA PHE A 48 2.51 8.37 4.32
C PHE A 48 2.37 6.92 3.83
N GLU A 49 1.91 6.74 2.60
CA GLU A 49 1.74 5.46 1.94
C GLU A 49 2.97 5.19 1.08
N ASN A 50 3.48 3.96 1.09
CA ASN A 50 4.60 3.57 0.24
C ASN A 50 4.16 3.52 -1.22
N LYS A 51 4.80 4.32 -2.08
CA LYS A 51 4.44 4.46 -3.49
C LYS A 51 4.48 3.13 -4.23
N LYS A 52 5.54 2.32 -4.03
CA LYS A 52 5.70 1.03 -4.72
C LYS A 52 4.55 0.07 -4.39
N PHE A 53 4.07 0.08 -3.14
CA PHE A 53 2.96 -0.78 -2.74
C PHE A 53 1.63 -0.33 -3.34
N VAL A 54 1.42 0.98 -3.44
CA VAL A 54 0.25 1.56 -4.14
C VAL A 54 0.27 1.18 -5.62
N ASP A 55 1.42 1.31 -6.29
CA ASP A 55 1.59 0.95 -7.70
C ASP A 55 1.30 -0.55 -7.94
N ILE A 56 1.72 -1.44 -7.03
CA ILE A 56 1.40 -2.88 -7.10
C ILE A 56 -0.11 -3.11 -7.01
N ASN A 57 -0.78 -2.46 -6.06
CA ASN A 57 -2.23 -2.59 -5.88
C ASN A 57 -2.99 -2.09 -7.13
N ASP A 58 -2.62 -0.94 -7.66
CA ASP A 58 -3.22 -0.37 -8.87
C ASP A 58 -2.99 -1.26 -10.08
N HIS A 59 -1.78 -1.84 -10.22
CA HIS A 59 -1.48 -2.78 -11.30
C HIS A 59 -2.33 -4.06 -11.21
N ILE A 60 -2.49 -4.65 -10.02
CA ILE A 60 -3.36 -5.83 -9.81
C ILE A 60 -4.80 -5.53 -10.22
N LEU A 61 -5.33 -4.37 -9.81
CA LEU A 61 -6.69 -3.96 -10.18
C LEU A 61 -6.83 -3.73 -11.69
N ALA A 62 -5.85 -3.06 -12.30
CA ALA A 62 -5.84 -2.76 -13.73
C ALA A 62 -5.79 -4.04 -14.60
N LEU A 63 -5.01 -5.05 -14.20
CA LEU A 63 -4.96 -6.36 -14.88
C LEU A 63 -6.34 -7.06 -14.97
N LEU A 64 -7.23 -6.74 -14.03
CA LEU A 64 -8.57 -7.29 -13.95
C LEU A 64 -9.65 -6.34 -14.50
N GLY A 65 -9.24 -5.20 -15.08
CA GLY A 65 -10.12 -4.18 -15.63
C GLY A 65 -10.84 -3.34 -14.56
N GLY A 66 -10.29 -3.25 -13.35
CA GLY A 66 -10.80 -2.41 -12.28
C GLY A 66 -9.86 -1.29 -11.87
N ALA A 67 -10.29 -0.54 -10.89
CA ALA A 67 -9.53 0.52 -10.24
C ALA A 67 -9.98 0.63 -8.77
N TRP A 68 -9.29 1.42 -7.95
CA TRP A 68 -9.65 1.58 -6.54
C TRP A 68 -11.08 2.11 -6.33
N ASN A 69 -11.61 2.92 -7.26
CA ASN A 69 -12.96 3.48 -7.24
C ASN A 69 -14.01 2.60 -7.93
N SER A 70 -13.57 1.52 -8.58
CA SER A 70 -14.42 0.53 -9.25
C SER A 70 -13.76 -0.85 -9.10
N PRO A 71 -13.69 -1.36 -7.85
CA PRO A 71 -12.95 -2.57 -7.56
C PRO A 71 -13.60 -3.80 -8.21
N VAL A 72 -12.77 -4.76 -8.61
CA VAL A 72 -13.23 -6.06 -9.11
C VAL A 72 -13.64 -6.99 -7.97
N SER A 73 -14.39 -8.05 -8.27
CA SER A 73 -14.81 -9.01 -7.26
C SER A 73 -13.61 -9.76 -6.65
N ARG A 74 -13.71 -10.13 -5.38
CA ARG A 74 -12.66 -10.86 -4.66
C ARG A 74 -12.30 -12.17 -5.36
N GLU A 75 -13.28 -12.83 -5.96
CA GLU A 75 -13.10 -14.09 -6.70
C GLU A 75 -12.26 -13.89 -7.96
N LYS A 76 -12.36 -12.73 -8.63
CA LYS A 76 -11.51 -12.40 -9.77
C LYS A 76 -10.07 -12.17 -9.31
N VAL A 77 -9.88 -11.43 -8.22
CA VAL A 77 -8.54 -11.20 -7.62
C VAL A 77 -7.89 -12.53 -7.23
N ALA A 78 -8.64 -13.41 -6.55
CA ALA A 78 -8.13 -14.70 -6.08
C ALA A 78 -7.72 -15.66 -7.20
N LYS A 79 -8.24 -15.47 -8.43
CA LYS A 79 -7.89 -16.27 -9.61
C LYS A 79 -6.71 -15.69 -10.40
N LEU A 80 -6.30 -14.45 -10.11
CA LEU A 80 -5.16 -13.82 -10.76
C LEU A 80 -3.86 -14.47 -10.25
N HIS A 81 -3.06 -15.00 -11.17
CA HIS A 81 -1.69 -15.38 -10.87
C HIS A 81 -0.80 -14.15 -10.99
N TYR A 82 -0.52 -13.48 -9.86
CA TYR A 82 0.40 -12.36 -9.80
C TYR A 82 1.80 -12.85 -9.36
N PRO A 83 2.91 -12.37 -9.95
CA PRO A 83 4.24 -12.81 -9.58
C PRO A 83 4.54 -12.52 -8.10
N GLU A 84 4.66 -13.57 -7.30
CA GLU A 84 4.91 -13.46 -5.86
C GLU A 84 6.26 -12.77 -5.55
N VAL A 85 7.24 -12.94 -6.44
CA VAL A 85 8.56 -12.27 -6.35
C VAL A 85 8.43 -10.75 -6.27
N THR A 86 7.45 -10.17 -6.96
CA THR A 86 7.20 -8.72 -6.92
C THR A 86 6.81 -8.28 -5.50
N ILE A 87 5.92 -9.02 -4.85
CA ILE A 87 5.46 -8.71 -3.48
C ILE A 87 6.57 -9.03 -2.47
N ARG A 88 7.27 -10.15 -2.62
CA ARG A 88 8.35 -10.55 -1.69
C ARG A 88 9.55 -9.64 -1.75
N SER A 89 9.92 -9.15 -2.93
CA SER A 89 11.02 -8.19 -3.07
C SER A 89 10.77 -6.91 -2.28
N PHE A 90 9.50 -6.46 -2.20
CA PHE A 90 9.10 -5.33 -1.37
C PHE A 90 9.22 -5.62 0.14
N LEU A 91 8.86 -6.82 0.59
CA LEU A 91 8.93 -7.18 2.02
C LEU A 91 10.35 -7.50 2.51
N SER A 92 11.32 -7.58 1.60
CA SER A 92 12.71 -7.92 1.91
C SER A 92 13.61 -6.68 2.01
N THR A 93 13.06 -5.48 1.83
CA THR A 93 13.71 -4.19 2.09
C THR A 93 13.43 -3.74 3.51
#